data_AF-A0A1R2BVA5-F1
#
_entry.id   AF-A0A1R2BVA5-F1
#
_cell.length_a   1.000
_cell.length_b   1.000
_cell.length_c   1.000
_cell.angle_alpha   90.00
_cell.angle_beta   90.00
_cell.angle_gamma   90.00
#
_symmetry.space_group_name_H-M   'P 1'
#
loop_
_entity.id
_entity.type
_entity.pdbx_description
1 polymer ?
#
loop_
_entity_poly.entity_id
_entity_poly.type
_entity_poly.pdbx_seq_one_letter_code
_entity_poly.pdbx_strand_id
1 'polypeptide(L)'
;MSDIMCNSQCLWAMVNNTICDLQCYTNDCKFDGDDCNSYCYPGCTNEMRYNFLCDIECNNEECQYDNFMCSCTSGCHSSLLYNDKCDDACNVESCNYDNDQCKEESSSFISMLTIIGFVVIAVSFCLIFFVMIWYYKRRRNENSYRIASVEESGRLKLMEINERIPETVCPVNLINETCVICLEEFKEEKMIRKLKCEHNFHSECIVQWLLDGHSSTCPLCNTSPFK
;
A
#
# COMPACT_ATOMS: atom_id res chain seq x y z
N MET A 1 -1.01 22.39 82.25
CA MET A 1 0.37 22.74 81.86
C MET A 1 0.28 23.05 80.38
N SER A 2 0.49 24.31 80.03
CA SER A 2 0.26 24.91 78.71
C SER A 2 1.06 24.22 77.60
N ASP A 3 0.48 24.12 76.40
CA ASP A 3 1.18 23.66 75.19
C ASP A 3 2.37 24.59 74.89
N ILE A 4 3.58 24.14 75.23
CA ILE A 4 4.86 24.86 75.03
C ILE A 4 5.33 24.78 73.57
N MET A 5 4.67 23.94 72.76
CA MET A 5 5.00 23.68 71.37
C MET A 5 3.83 24.07 70.46
N CYS A 6 4.13 24.58 69.27
CA CYS A 6 3.12 24.85 68.24
C CYS A 6 2.88 23.64 67.33
N ASN A 7 3.84 22.72 67.22
CA ASN A 7 3.67 21.40 66.61
C ASN A 7 4.60 20.36 67.29
N SER A 8 4.61 19.10 66.85
CA SER A 8 5.40 18.03 67.50
C SER A 8 6.92 18.23 67.45
N GLN A 9 7.43 19.17 66.66
CA GLN A 9 8.85 19.42 66.43
C GLN A 9 9.27 20.88 66.64
N CYS A 10 8.37 21.77 67.05
CA CYS A 10 8.66 23.19 67.19
C CYS A 10 8.14 23.76 68.52
N LEU A 11 9.04 24.32 69.31
CA LEU A 11 8.70 25.05 70.54
C LEU A 11 8.24 26.47 70.21
N TRP A 12 7.32 27.05 70.98
CA TRP A 12 6.93 28.45 70.84
C TRP A 12 8.10 29.43 70.98
N ALA A 13 9.20 29.02 71.64
CA ALA A 13 10.43 29.82 71.74
C ALA A 13 11.26 29.86 70.45
N MET A 14 10.94 28.99 69.49
CA MET A 14 11.59 28.95 68.17
C MET A 14 10.84 29.82 67.15
N VAL A 15 9.55 30.05 67.35
CA VAL A 15 8.72 30.90 66.48
C VAL A 15 9.06 32.39 66.69
N ASN A 16 9.29 33.15 65.61
CA ASN A 16 9.61 34.59 65.63
C ASN A 16 10.87 34.90 66.47
N ASN A 17 11.90 34.07 66.33
CA ASN A 17 13.19 34.19 67.00
C ASN A 17 14.29 34.81 66.11
N THR A 18 13.95 35.30 64.91
CA THR A 18 14.83 35.85 63.86
C THR A 18 15.67 34.82 63.09
N ILE A 19 15.43 33.54 63.32
CA ILE A 19 16.07 32.42 62.62
C ILE A 19 14.97 31.63 61.92
N CYS A 20 15.16 31.31 60.64
CA CYS A 20 14.22 30.43 59.95
C CYS A 20 14.42 28.97 60.37
N ASP A 21 13.63 28.53 61.34
CA ASP A 21 13.52 27.16 61.83
C ASP A 21 12.53 26.38 60.95
N LEU A 22 13.03 25.59 59.99
CA LEU A 22 12.19 24.85 59.03
C LEU A 22 11.16 23.91 59.68
N GLN A 23 11.46 23.36 60.85
CA GLN A 23 10.54 22.53 61.64
C GLN A 23 9.33 23.32 62.20
N CYS A 24 9.44 24.64 62.25
CA CYS A 24 8.42 25.60 62.65
C CYS A 24 7.65 26.17 61.44
N TYR A 25 8.05 25.84 60.20
CA TYR A 25 7.41 26.33 58.98
C TYR A 25 6.12 25.56 58.64
N THR A 26 5.12 25.71 59.49
CA THR A 26 3.79 25.11 59.32
C THR A 26 2.71 26.14 59.61
N ASN A 27 1.50 25.95 59.08
CA ASN A 27 0.40 26.87 59.29
C ASN A 27 0.05 27.00 60.80
N ASP A 28 0.14 25.90 61.54
CA ASP A 28 -0.13 25.86 62.99
C ASP A 28 0.86 26.71 63.79
N CYS A 29 2.11 26.79 63.32
CA CYS A 29 3.18 27.62 63.88
C CYS A 29 3.31 28.99 63.21
N LYS A 30 2.33 29.38 62.37
CA LYS A 30 2.34 30.64 61.60
C LYS A 30 3.62 30.86 60.80
N PHE A 31 4.09 29.81 60.11
CA PHE A 31 5.27 29.87 59.24
C PHE A 31 6.51 30.43 59.96
N ASP A 32 6.76 29.90 61.16
CA ASP A 32 7.86 30.32 62.02
C ASP A 32 7.82 31.80 62.43
N GLY A 33 6.61 32.38 62.47
CA GLY A 33 6.43 33.76 62.90
C GLY A 33 7.04 34.78 61.92
N ASP A 34 7.01 34.45 60.63
CA ASP A 34 7.51 35.24 59.50
C ASP A 34 9.04 35.30 59.34
N ASP A 35 9.82 34.57 60.16
CA ASP A 35 11.28 34.54 60.07
C ASP A 35 11.80 33.96 58.74
N CYS A 36 11.03 33.05 58.13
CA CYS A 36 11.38 32.44 56.84
C CYS A 36 10.97 33.27 55.61
N ASN A 37 10.28 34.41 55.77
CA ASN A 37 9.80 35.21 54.63
C ASN A 37 10.92 35.95 53.86
N SER A 38 12.14 35.93 54.38
CA SER A 38 13.33 36.46 53.69
C SER A 38 13.87 35.54 52.59
N TYR A 39 13.37 34.30 52.55
CA TYR A 39 13.70 33.26 51.58
C TYR A 39 12.50 33.02 50.64
N CYS A 40 12.79 32.71 49.37
CA CYS A 40 11.75 32.38 48.40
C CYS A 40 11.17 30.97 48.60
N TYR A 41 11.93 30.06 49.22
CA TYR A 41 11.50 28.72 49.61
C TYR A 41 12.25 28.31 50.88
N PRO A 42 11.62 27.56 51.82
CA PRO A 42 12.28 27.12 53.04
C PRO A 42 13.52 26.26 52.72
N GLY A 43 14.70 26.71 53.15
CA GLY A 43 15.98 26.07 52.85
C GLY A 43 16.73 26.62 51.65
N CYS A 44 16.12 27.55 50.88
CA CYS A 44 16.79 28.27 49.80
C CYS A 44 17.25 29.66 50.28
N THR A 45 18.55 29.82 50.54
CA THR A 45 19.10 31.11 50.97
C THR A 45 19.33 32.07 49.80
N ASN A 46 19.39 33.38 50.08
CA ASN A 46 19.77 34.35 49.05
C ASN A 46 21.22 34.18 48.59
N GLU A 47 22.11 33.67 49.44
CA GLU A 47 23.49 33.38 49.02
C GLU A 47 23.52 32.25 47.98
N MET A 48 22.68 31.23 48.15
CA MET A 48 22.49 30.15 47.17
C MET A 48 21.93 30.73 45.86
N ARG A 49 20.83 31.49 45.95
CA ARG A 49 20.16 32.07 44.77
C ARG A 49 20.99 33.04 43.91
N TYR A 50 22.09 33.55 44.43
CA TYR A 50 22.94 34.51 43.72
C TYR A 50 24.41 34.07 43.62
N ASN A 51 24.73 32.79 43.84
CA ASN A 51 26.10 32.27 43.77
C ASN A 51 26.58 31.88 42.35
N PHE A 52 25.75 32.05 41.32
CA PHE A 52 26.01 31.62 39.93
C PHE A 52 26.16 30.10 39.74
N LEU A 53 25.78 29.30 40.74
CA LEU A 53 25.64 27.86 40.66
C LEU A 53 24.15 27.54 40.61
N CYS A 54 23.80 26.31 40.22
CA CYS A 54 22.42 25.82 40.32
C CYS A 54 22.25 25.02 41.61
N ASP A 55 21.59 25.61 42.60
CA ASP A 55 21.20 25.00 43.85
C ASP A 55 19.81 24.37 43.72
N ILE A 56 19.75 23.03 43.81
CA ILE A 56 18.52 22.27 43.54
C ILE A 56 17.44 22.58 44.58
N GLU A 57 17.82 22.91 45.82
CA GLU A 57 16.89 23.36 46.86
C GLU A 57 16.17 24.68 46.50
N CYS A 58 16.76 25.47 45.60
CA CYS A 58 16.22 26.72 45.07
C CYS A 58 15.55 26.57 43.70
N ASN A 59 15.53 25.36 43.12
CA ASN A 59 15.00 25.09 41.79
C ASN A 59 13.47 24.93 41.77
N ASN A 60 12.76 26.01 42.06
CA ASN A 60 11.30 26.08 42.01
C ASN A 60 10.84 27.44 41.46
N GLU A 61 9.57 27.52 41.05
CA GLU A 61 9.01 28.71 40.42
C GLU A 61 9.02 29.94 41.35
N GLU A 62 8.73 29.77 42.65
CA GLU A 62 8.75 30.85 43.66
C GLU A 62 10.15 31.47 43.83
N CYS A 63 11.19 30.66 43.68
CA CYS A 63 12.59 31.07 43.69
C CYS A 63 13.14 31.48 42.31
N GLN A 64 12.27 31.54 41.29
CA GLN A 64 12.65 31.83 39.90
C GLN A 64 13.71 30.86 39.37
N TYR A 65 13.60 29.57 39.70
CA TYR A 65 14.56 28.51 39.32
C TYR A 65 15.99 28.90 39.67
N ASP A 66 16.20 29.18 40.96
CA ASP A 66 17.48 29.65 41.48
C ASP A 66 17.97 30.94 40.79
N ASN A 67 17.06 31.92 40.64
CA ASN A 67 17.28 33.14 39.87
C ASN A 67 17.84 32.85 38.45
N PHE A 68 17.19 31.93 37.77
CA PHE A 68 17.48 31.45 36.42
C PHE A 68 18.82 30.71 36.28
N MET A 69 19.48 30.36 37.40
CA MET A 69 20.69 29.54 37.36
C MET A 69 20.34 28.06 37.13
N CYS A 70 19.18 27.60 37.61
CA CYS A 70 18.65 26.26 37.32
C CYS A 70 17.68 26.28 36.13
N SER A 71 17.60 25.17 35.39
CA SER A 71 16.74 25.03 34.20
C SER A 71 15.46 24.23 34.49
N CYS A 72 14.66 24.05 33.42
CA CYS A 72 13.32 23.49 33.31
C CYS A 72 12.95 22.20 34.09
N THR A 73 13.91 21.48 34.69
CA THR A 73 13.64 20.38 35.65
C THR A 73 14.86 20.10 36.54
N SER A 74 14.65 19.39 37.66
CA SER A 74 15.72 18.99 38.58
C SER A 74 16.71 18.02 37.91
N GLY A 75 18.01 18.25 38.09
CA GLY A 75 19.09 17.49 37.45
C GLY A 75 19.35 17.86 35.99
N CYS A 76 18.54 18.72 35.38
CA CYS A 76 18.80 19.27 34.06
C CYS A 76 19.45 20.65 34.19
N HIS A 77 20.76 20.71 33.98
CA HIS A 77 21.54 21.95 34.03
C HIS A 77 21.71 22.53 32.63
N SER A 78 22.00 23.83 32.55
CA SER A 78 22.18 24.56 31.29
C SER A 78 23.31 24.03 30.39
N SER A 79 24.23 23.22 30.92
CA SER A 79 25.30 22.56 30.15
C SER A 79 24.87 21.24 29.50
N LEU A 80 23.74 20.68 29.94
CA LEU A 80 23.11 19.51 29.32
C LEU A 80 22.16 19.97 28.22
N LEU A 81 21.41 21.04 28.48
CA LEU A 81 20.64 21.73 27.46
C LEU A 81 21.55 22.25 26.32
N TYR A 82 21.27 21.87 25.07
CA TYR A 82 21.97 22.31 23.84
C TYR A 82 23.39 21.75 23.61
N ASN A 83 23.73 20.60 24.17
CA ASN A 83 25.06 20.00 23.97
C ASN A 83 25.16 19.03 22.77
N ASP A 84 24.20 19.09 21.83
CA ASP A 84 24.06 18.19 20.67
C ASP A 84 24.02 16.69 21.04
N LYS A 85 23.62 16.36 22.27
CA LYS A 85 23.36 15.00 22.74
C LYS A 85 21.97 14.96 23.35
N CYS A 86 21.37 13.77 23.34
CA CYS A 86 20.17 13.53 24.13
C CYS A 86 20.59 13.19 25.56
N ASP A 87 20.26 14.08 26.50
CA ASP A 87 20.42 13.84 27.92
C ASP A 87 19.09 13.42 28.55
N ASP A 88 19.01 12.19 29.05
CA ASP A 88 17.79 11.64 29.68
C ASP A 88 17.29 12.50 30.85
N ALA A 89 18.19 13.18 31.57
CA ALA A 89 17.86 14.11 32.64
C ALA A 89 17.06 15.34 32.16
N CYS A 90 17.21 15.72 30.89
CA CYS A 90 16.53 16.83 30.23
C CYS A 90 15.39 16.37 29.28
N ASN A 91 15.18 15.05 29.15
CA ASN A 91 14.19 14.45 28.26
C ASN A 91 12.76 14.46 28.87
N VAL A 92 12.29 15.64 29.24
CA VAL A 92 10.93 15.88 29.75
C VAL A 92 10.25 16.96 28.92
N GLU A 93 8.92 16.92 28.86
CA GLU A 93 8.13 17.87 28.07
C GLU A 93 8.38 19.33 28.50
N SER A 94 8.57 19.59 29.80
CA SER A 94 8.89 20.93 30.33
C SER A 94 10.24 21.47 29.83
N CYS A 95 11.13 20.60 29.38
CA CYS A 95 12.42 20.91 28.78
C CYS A 95 12.42 20.77 27.25
N ASN A 96 11.24 20.69 26.63
CA ASN A 96 11.07 20.40 25.20
C ASN A 96 11.85 19.16 24.73
N TYR A 97 11.95 18.11 25.56
CA TYR A 97 12.68 16.89 25.26
C TYR A 97 14.14 17.19 24.89
N ASP A 98 14.82 17.90 25.80
CA ASP A 98 16.16 18.42 25.61
C ASP A 98 16.30 19.29 24.35
N ASN A 99 15.38 20.25 24.18
CA ASN A 99 15.24 21.08 22.96
C ASN A 99 15.23 20.27 21.66
N ASP A 100 14.34 19.27 21.61
CA ASP A 100 14.14 18.37 20.49
C ASP A 100 15.33 17.44 20.16
N GLN A 101 16.45 17.52 20.90
CA GLN A 101 17.61 16.64 20.71
C GLN A 101 17.26 15.17 20.97
N CYS A 102 16.37 14.90 21.93
CA CYS A 102 15.91 13.54 22.24
C CYS A 102 14.77 13.03 21.32
N LYS A 103 14.30 13.83 20.34
CA LYS A 103 13.23 13.41 19.43
C LYS A 103 13.74 12.69 18.16
N GLU A 104 15.04 12.75 17.88
CA GLU A 104 15.57 12.36 16.56
C GLU A 104 15.85 10.87 16.35
N GLU A 105 15.87 10.02 17.38
CA GLU A 105 16.23 8.60 17.17
C GLU A 105 15.20 7.78 16.39
N SER A 106 13.95 8.24 16.27
CA SER A 106 12.86 7.45 15.65
C SER A 106 12.54 7.84 14.19
N SER A 107 12.93 9.03 13.73
CA SER A 107 12.47 9.57 12.44
C SER A 107 13.20 8.97 11.23
N SER A 108 14.51 8.72 11.36
CA SER A 108 15.34 8.18 10.27
C SER A 108 14.99 6.73 9.92
N PHE A 109 14.79 5.86 10.93
CA PHE A 109 14.44 4.45 10.72
C PHE A 109 13.04 4.27 10.12
N ILE A 110 12.05 5.06 10.55
CA ILE A 110 10.69 5.00 9.99
C ILE A 110 10.71 5.39 8.51
N SER A 111 11.50 6.41 8.14
CA SER A 111 11.64 6.81 6.73
C SER A 111 12.21 5.67 5.87
N MET A 112 13.20 4.92 6.36
CA MET A 112 13.81 3.81 5.61
C MET A 112 12.84 2.65 5.40
N LEU A 113 12.06 2.28 6.42
CA LEU A 113 11.08 1.19 6.30
C LEU A 113 9.98 1.52 5.29
N THR A 114 9.52 2.77 5.26
CA THR A 114 8.51 3.19 4.28
C THR A 114 9.06 3.14 2.85
N ILE A 115 10.29 3.60 2.61
CA ILE A 115 10.94 3.54 1.29
C ILE A 115 11.10 2.09 0.84
N ILE A 116 11.59 1.19 1.71
CA ILE A 116 11.73 -0.24 1.39
C ILE A 116 10.37 -0.85 1.03
N GLY A 117 9.32 -0.53 1.78
CA GLY A 117 7.96 -0.97 1.49
C GLY A 117 7.49 -0.56 0.10
N PHE A 118 7.67 0.71 -0.29
CA PHE A 118 7.31 1.19 -1.63
C PHE A 118 8.11 0.50 -2.74
N VAL A 119 9.41 0.23 -2.52
CA VAL A 119 10.24 -0.48 -3.49
C VAL A 119 9.76 -1.93 -3.69
N VAL A 120 9.44 -2.64 -2.61
CA VAL A 120 8.92 -4.02 -2.67
C VAL A 120 7.58 -4.07 -3.43
N ILE A 121 6.69 -3.11 -3.16
CA ILE A 121 5.40 -3.00 -3.84
C ILE A 121 5.62 -2.74 -5.34
N ALA A 122 6.48 -1.77 -5.69
CA ALA A 122 6.78 -1.44 -7.08
C ALA A 122 7.35 -2.65 -7.85
N VAL A 123 8.31 -3.37 -7.27
CA VAL A 123 8.89 -4.59 -7.86
C VAL A 123 7.82 -5.66 -8.08
N SER A 124 6.93 -5.85 -7.09
CA SER A 124 5.84 -6.83 -7.18
C SER A 124 4.87 -6.51 -8.32
N PHE A 125 4.49 -5.24 -8.49
CA PHE A 125 3.66 -4.80 -9.61
C PHE A 125 4.36 -4.98 -10.97
N CYS A 126 5.65 -4.66 -11.06
CA CYS A 126 6.43 -4.91 -12.28
C CYS A 126 6.44 -6.40 -12.64
N LEU A 127 6.68 -7.30 -11.69
CA LEU A 127 6.68 -8.75 -11.93
C LEU A 127 5.30 -9.24 -12.40
N ILE A 128 4.23 -8.80 -11.75
CA ILE A 128 2.86 -9.14 -12.17
C ILE A 128 2.60 -8.65 -13.60
N PHE A 129 3.01 -7.43 -13.94
CA PHE A 129 2.84 -6.87 -15.28
C PHE A 129 3.64 -7.66 -16.32
N PHE A 130 4.89 -8.06 -16.04
CA PHE A 130 5.69 -8.91 -16.91
C PHE A 130 5.06 -10.29 -17.11
N VAL A 131 4.56 -10.91 -16.04
CA VAL A 131 3.83 -12.20 -16.11
C VAL A 131 2.56 -12.06 -16.93
N MET A 132 1.81 -10.97 -16.77
CA MET A 132 0.61 -10.69 -17.55
C MET A 132 0.94 -10.50 -19.03
N ILE A 133 1.94 -9.70 -19.39
CA ILE A 133 2.39 -9.56 -20.79
C ILE A 133 2.78 -10.91 -21.36
N TRP A 134 3.57 -11.70 -20.62
CA TRP A 134 3.99 -13.03 -21.06
C TRP A 134 2.77 -13.94 -21.27
N TYR A 135 1.82 -13.95 -20.33
CA TYR A 135 0.60 -14.74 -20.42
C TYR A 135 -0.26 -14.32 -21.62
N TYR A 136 -0.50 -13.02 -21.81
CA TYR A 136 -1.23 -12.49 -22.96
C TYR A 136 -0.55 -12.82 -24.29
N LYS A 137 0.78 -12.65 -24.35
CA LYS A 137 1.56 -12.96 -25.56
C LYS A 137 1.53 -14.45 -25.85
N ARG A 138 1.66 -15.31 -24.84
CA ARG A 138 1.56 -16.77 -24.98
C ARG A 138 0.19 -17.17 -25.52
N ARG A 139 -0.89 -16.66 -24.93
CA ARG A 139 -2.26 -16.95 -25.37
C ARG A 139 -2.51 -16.48 -26.80
N ARG A 140 -1.98 -15.31 -27.20
CA ARG A 140 -2.06 -14.83 -28.57
C ARG A 140 -1.32 -15.75 -29.55
N ASN A 141 -0.12 -16.20 -29.19
CA ASN A 141 0.67 -17.11 -30.02
C ASN A 141 -0.07 -18.44 -30.23
N GLU A 142 -0.62 -19.04 -29.16
CA GLU A 142 -1.42 -20.27 -29.26
C GLU A 142 -2.65 -20.08 -30.16
N ASN A 143 -3.36 -18.96 -30.04
CA ASN A 143 -4.51 -18.67 -30.89
C ASN A 143 -4.13 -18.47 -32.36
N SER A 144 -3.00 -17.80 -32.62
CA SER A 144 -2.48 -17.61 -33.99
C SER A 144 -2.11 -18.94 -34.64
N TYR A 145 -1.49 -19.85 -33.89
CA TYR A 145 -1.15 -21.19 -34.38
C TYR A 145 -2.43 -21.99 -34.70
N ARG A 146 -3.44 -21.93 -33.83
CA ARG A 146 -4.74 -22.59 -34.07
C ARG A 146 -5.43 -22.09 -35.34
N ILE A 147 -5.52 -20.77 -35.53
CA ILE A 147 -6.15 -20.20 -36.74
C ILE A 147 -5.40 -20.65 -38.00
N ALA A 148 -4.06 -20.58 -37.99
CA ALA A 148 -3.24 -21.03 -39.10
C ALA A 148 -3.47 -22.52 -39.43
N SER A 149 -3.57 -23.38 -38.41
CA SER A 149 -3.83 -24.82 -38.61
C SER A 149 -5.22 -25.12 -39.20
N VAL A 150 -6.25 -24.35 -38.82
CA VAL A 150 -7.61 -24.50 -39.37
C VAL A 150 -7.65 -24.04 -40.81
N GLU A 151 -7.00 -22.90 -41.11
CA GLU A 151 -6.91 -22.37 -42.48
C GLU A 151 -6.19 -23.36 -43.42
N GLU A 152 -5.06 -23.92 -42.97
CA GLU A 152 -4.33 -24.95 -43.73
C GLU A 152 -5.18 -26.21 -43.98
N SER A 153 -5.88 -26.70 -42.96
CA SER A 153 -6.80 -27.84 -43.11
C SER A 153 -7.94 -27.55 -44.08
N GLY A 154 -8.50 -26.33 -44.06
CA GLY A 154 -9.54 -25.90 -44.99
C GLY A 154 -9.03 -25.87 -46.43
N ARG A 155 -7.81 -25.35 -46.65
CA ARG A 155 -7.17 -25.31 -47.98
C ARG A 155 -6.90 -26.69 -48.54
N LEU A 156 -6.35 -27.61 -47.73
CA LEU A 156 -6.11 -29.00 -48.13
C LEU A 156 -7.41 -29.70 -48.53
N LYS A 157 -8.48 -29.53 -47.75
CA LYS A 157 -9.79 -30.12 -48.03
C LYS A 157 -10.42 -29.55 -49.32
N LEU A 158 -10.23 -28.26 -49.57
CA LEU A 158 -10.67 -27.61 -50.81
C LEU A 158 -9.93 -28.14 -52.04
N MET A 159 -8.62 -28.34 -51.93
CA MET A 159 -7.80 -28.96 -52.99
C MET A 159 -8.30 -30.37 -53.30
N GLU A 160 -8.60 -31.18 -52.29
CA GLU A 160 -9.16 -32.53 -52.48
C GLU A 160 -10.53 -32.50 -53.19
N ILE A 161 -11.43 -31.60 -52.80
CA ILE A 161 -12.75 -31.46 -53.46
C ILE A 161 -12.58 -31.06 -54.93
N ASN A 162 -11.68 -30.12 -55.23
CA ASN A 162 -11.40 -29.67 -56.59
C ASN A 162 -10.83 -30.76 -57.48
N GLU A 163 -9.98 -31.63 -56.92
CA GLU A 163 -9.40 -32.75 -57.66
C GLU A 163 -10.43 -33.87 -57.91
N ARG A 164 -11.22 -34.24 -56.89
CA ARG A 164 -12.09 -35.43 -56.94
C ARG A 164 -13.49 -35.15 -57.49
N ILE A 165 -13.95 -33.91 -57.48
CA ILE A 165 -15.27 -33.48 -57.94
C ILE A 165 -15.09 -32.26 -58.84
N PRO A 166 -14.74 -32.44 -60.12
CA PRO A 166 -14.47 -31.31 -61.01
C PRO A 166 -15.70 -30.44 -61.24
N GLU A 167 -15.46 -29.16 -61.43
CA GLU A 167 -16.48 -28.17 -61.75
C GLU A 167 -16.80 -28.20 -63.25
N THR A 168 -18.09 -28.10 -63.59
CA THR A 168 -18.57 -28.14 -64.96
C THR A 168 -19.63 -27.06 -65.18
N VAL A 169 -19.71 -26.51 -66.39
CA VAL A 169 -20.79 -25.59 -66.77
C VAL A 169 -22.12 -26.34 -66.76
N CYS A 170 -23.19 -25.71 -66.27
CA CYS A 170 -24.52 -26.29 -66.25
C CYS A 170 -24.95 -26.74 -67.65
N PRO A 171 -25.30 -28.03 -67.84
CA PRO A 171 -25.80 -28.51 -69.11
C PRO A 171 -27.26 -28.09 -69.31
N VAL A 172 -27.68 -27.97 -70.57
CA VAL A 172 -28.99 -27.41 -70.94
C VAL A 172 -30.16 -28.22 -70.35
N ASN A 173 -29.97 -29.53 -70.17
CA ASN A 173 -30.99 -30.42 -69.61
C ASN A 173 -31.23 -30.26 -68.10
N LEU A 174 -30.35 -29.53 -67.40
CA LEU A 174 -30.49 -29.25 -65.97
C LEU A 174 -31.09 -27.86 -65.69
N ILE A 175 -31.28 -27.04 -66.73
CA ILE A 175 -31.86 -25.71 -66.59
C ILE A 175 -33.30 -25.85 -66.04
N ASN A 176 -33.65 -25.00 -65.07
CA ASN A 176 -34.90 -25.03 -64.30
C ASN A 176 -35.00 -26.15 -63.24
N GLU A 177 -34.04 -27.07 -63.14
CA GLU A 177 -33.91 -27.86 -61.91
C GLU A 177 -33.41 -26.95 -60.77
N THR A 178 -33.72 -27.30 -59.52
CA THR A 178 -33.40 -26.49 -58.34
C THR A 178 -32.27 -27.11 -57.54
N CYS A 179 -31.28 -26.29 -57.17
CA CYS A 179 -30.26 -26.69 -56.21
C CYS A 179 -30.90 -26.78 -54.83
N VAL A 180 -30.93 -27.96 -54.23
CA VAL A 180 -31.61 -28.16 -52.92
C VAL A 180 -30.93 -27.49 -51.73
N ILE A 181 -29.70 -26.98 -51.91
CA ILE A 181 -28.97 -26.27 -50.85
C ILE A 181 -29.42 -24.80 -50.76
N CYS A 182 -29.46 -24.09 -51.90
CA CYS A 182 -29.84 -22.67 -51.93
C CYS A 182 -31.29 -22.43 -52.40
N LEU A 183 -31.98 -23.48 -52.86
CA LEU A 183 -33.34 -23.44 -53.42
C LEU A 183 -33.49 -22.56 -54.67
N GLU A 184 -32.38 -22.21 -55.33
CA GLU A 184 -32.37 -21.49 -56.60
C GLU A 184 -32.30 -22.45 -57.80
N GLU A 185 -32.92 -22.04 -58.91
CA GLU A 185 -32.81 -22.74 -60.20
C GLU A 185 -31.39 -22.69 -60.77
N PHE A 186 -30.99 -23.77 -61.44
CA PHE A 186 -29.79 -23.78 -62.26
C PHE A 186 -29.99 -22.91 -63.50
N LYS A 187 -28.98 -22.11 -63.82
CA LYS A 187 -28.96 -21.19 -64.96
C LYS A 187 -27.84 -21.57 -65.92
N GLU A 188 -28.01 -21.20 -67.18
CA GLU A 188 -26.92 -21.25 -68.17
C GLU A 188 -25.71 -20.48 -67.64
N GLU A 189 -24.51 -20.96 -68.00
CA GLU A 189 -23.21 -20.38 -67.63
C GLU A 189 -22.86 -20.45 -66.13
N LYS A 190 -23.76 -20.90 -65.24
CA LYS A 190 -23.39 -21.19 -63.86
C LYS A 190 -22.59 -22.48 -63.75
N MET A 191 -21.65 -22.49 -62.81
CA MET A 191 -20.85 -23.68 -62.50
C MET A 191 -21.57 -24.60 -61.52
N ILE A 192 -21.59 -25.88 -61.87
CA ILE A 192 -22.17 -26.96 -61.08
C ILE A 192 -21.13 -28.05 -60.82
N ARG A 193 -21.41 -28.87 -59.81
CA ARG A 193 -20.65 -30.09 -59.53
C ARG A 193 -21.61 -31.25 -59.40
N LYS A 194 -21.22 -32.37 -60.02
CA LYS A 194 -21.92 -33.64 -59.95
C LYS A 194 -21.16 -34.61 -59.06
N LEU A 195 -21.84 -35.15 -58.06
CA LEU A 195 -21.25 -36.12 -57.12
C LEU A 195 -21.24 -37.54 -57.71
N LYS A 196 -20.50 -38.48 -57.08
CA LYS A 196 -20.52 -39.91 -57.45
C LYS A 196 -21.92 -40.54 -57.41
N CYS A 197 -22.79 -40.05 -56.54
CA CYS A 197 -24.19 -40.47 -56.44
C CYS A 197 -25.10 -39.84 -57.49
N GLU A 198 -24.54 -39.19 -58.51
CA GLU A 198 -25.21 -38.57 -59.65
C GLU A 198 -26.04 -37.31 -59.34
N HIS A 199 -26.11 -36.87 -58.08
CA HIS A 199 -26.77 -35.62 -57.68
C HIS A 199 -25.95 -34.37 -58.05
N ASN A 200 -26.64 -33.32 -58.49
CA ASN A 200 -26.06 -32.07 -58.97
C ASN A 200 -26.35 -30.90 -58.02
N PHE A 201 -25.38 -30.00 -57.88
CA PHE A 201 -25.47 -28.83 -57.02
C PHE A 201 -24.68 -27.67 -57.62
N HIS A 202 -24.98 -26.44 -57.22
CA HIS A 202 -24.10 -25.30 -57.51
C HIS A 202 -22.73 -25.58 -56.90
N SER A 203 -21.67 -25.28 -57.64
CA SER A 203 -20.29 -25.54 -57.22
C SER A 203 -20.00 -24.95 -55.86
N GLU A 204 -20.33 -23.67 -55.65
CA GLU A 204 -20.15 -22.97 -54.37
C GLU A 204 -20.95 -23.62 -53.22
N CYS A 205 -22.21 -23.98 -53.48
CA CYS A 205 -23.09 -24.55 -52.45
C CYS A 205 -22.58 -25.89 -51.94
N ILE A 206 -22.17 -26.80 -52.84
CA ILE A 206 -21.69 -28.12 -52.42
C ILE A 206 -20.28 -28.07 -51.85
N VAL A 207 -19.44 -27.14 -52.32
CA VAL A 207 -18.12 -26.89 -51.73
C VAL A 207 -18.27 -26.41 -50.29
N GLN A 208 -19.12 -25.41 -50.02
CA GLN A 208 -19.38 -24.95 -48.65
C GLN A 208 -19.95 -26.06 -47.77
N TRP A 209 -20.94 -26.81 -48.27
CA TRP A 209 -21.52 -27.94 -47.54
C TRP A 209 -20.48 -28.97 -47.06
N LEU A 210 -19.51 -29.30 -47.93
CA LEU A 210 -18.46 -30.27 -47.63
C LEU A 210 -17.34 -29.69 -46.75
N LEU A 211 -17.08 -28.38 -46.81
CA LEU A 211 -16.05 -27.70 -46.00
C LEU A 211 -16.51 -27.40 -44.58
N ASP A 212 -17.72 -26.86 -44.42
CA ASP A 212 -18.24 -26.30 -43.15
C ASP A 212 -18.56 -27.37 -42.08
N GLY A 213 -18.31 -28.65 -42.39
CA GLY A 213 -18.38 -29.75 -41.43
C GLY A 213 -19.80 -30.22 -41.13
N HIS A 214 -20.81 -29.71 -41.84
CA HIS A 214 -22.21 -30.12 -41.67
C HIS A 214 -22.42 -31.60 -42.06
N SER A 215 -21.77 -32.09 -43.11
CA SER A 215 -21.60 -33.53 -43.37
C SER A 215 -20.52 -33.77 -44.44
N SER A 216 -19.86 -34.92 -44.41
CA SER A 216 -18.94 -35.36 -45.47
C SER A 216 -19.66 -36.19 -46.54
N THR A 217 -20.95 -35.94 -46.73
CA THR A 217 -21.86 -36.79 -47.52
C THR A 217 -22.79 -35.96 -48.40
N CYS A 218 -23.37 -36.59 -49.42
CA CYS A 218 -24.35 -35.93 -50.28
C CYS A 218 -25.59 -35.47 -49.47
N PRO A 219 -26.03 -34.20 -49.61
CA PRO A 219 -27.23 -33.68 -48.93
C PRO A 219 -28.53 -34.45 -49.21
N LEU A 220 -28.62 -35.15 -50.35
CA LEU A 220 -29.83 -35.83 -50.79
C LEU A 220 -29.92 -37.30 -50.36
N CYS A 221 -28.78 -37.98 -50.26
CA CYS A 221 -28.76 -39.43 -50.07
C CYS A 221 -27.77 -39.93 -49.01
N ASN A 222 -27.03 -39.03 -48.36
CA ASN A 222 -26.05 -39.33 -47.31
C ASN A 222 -24.94 -40.33 -47.72
N THR A 223 -24.74 -40.56 -49.03
CA THR A 223 -23.63 -41.39 -49.52
C THR A 223 -22.35 -40.57 -49.69
N SER A 224 -21.20 -41.26 -49.76
CA SER A 224 -19.90 -40.64 -50.05
C SER A 224 -19.96 -39.80 -51.34
N PRO A 225 -19.48 -38.54 -51.32
CA PRO A 225 -19.49 -37.66 -52.48
C PRO A 225 -18.37 -38.02 -53.48
N PHE A 226 -17.32 -38.71 -53.02
CA PHE A 226 -16.11 -39.05 -53.78
C PHE A 226 -16.20 -40.45 -54.40
N LYS A 227 -15.61 -40.61 -55.59
CA LYS A 227 -15.49 -41.89 -56.30
C LYS A 227 -14.51 -42.84 -55.63
#